data_AF-A0AA91I9V4-F1
#
_entry.id   AF-A0AA91I9V4-F1
#
_cell.length_a   1.000
_cell.length_b   1.000
_cell.length_c   1.000
_cell.angle_alpha   90.00
_cell.angle_beta   90.00
_cell.angle_gamma   90.00
#
_symmetry.space_group_name_H-M   'P 1'
#
loop_
_entity.id
_entity.type
_entity.pdbx_description
1 polymer ?
#
loop_
_entity_poly.entity_id
_entity_poly.type
_entity_poly.pdbx_seq_one_letter_code
_entity_poly.pdbx_strand_id
1 'polypeptide(L)' 'MGCAAHARRKFYELHVSAGRAVAEQALRLFGELYGIEREARTLDTSQRLRLRQEKARPLADSLHA' A
#
# COMPACT_ATOMS: atom_id res chain seq x y z
N MET A 1 -6.71 15.46 5.23
CA MET A 1 -6.64 14.69 3.97
C MET A 1 -5.18 14.34 3.69
N GLY A 2 -4.71 13.17 4.13
CA GLY A 2 -3.36 12.69 3.82
C GLY A 2 -3.43 11.65 2.70
N CYS A 3 -2.71 11.87 1.60
CA CYS A 3 -2.62 10.89 0.52
C CYS A 3 -1.71 9.71 0.93
N ALA A 4 -1.93 8.52 0.38
CA ALA A 4 -1.07 7.36 0.61
C ALA A 4 0.42 7.64 0.29
N ALA A 5 0.68 8.49 -0.71
CA ALA A 5 2.03 8.95 -1.03
C ALA A 5 2.70 9.74 0.11
N HIS A 6 1.94 10.60 0.79
CA HIS A 6 2.42 11.34 1.96
C HIS A 6 2.63 10.43 3.16
N ALA A 7 1.73 9.47 3.39
CA ALA A 7 1.88 8.47 4.45
C ALA A 7 3.16 7.63 4.25
N ARG A 8 3.39 7.12 3.03
CA ARG A 8 4.60 6.35 2.69
C ARG A 8 5.88 7.13 2.96
N ARG A 9 5.94 8.40 2.56
CA ARG A 9 7.12 9.26 2.78
C ARG A 9 7.43 9.41 4.28
N LYS A 10 6.39 9.58 5.10
CA LYS A 10 6.54 9.66 6.57
C LYS A 10 7.04 8.33 7.17
N PHE A 11 6.55 7.19 6.70
CA PHE A 11 7.08 5.89 7.14
C PHE A 11 8.52 5.67 6.68
N TYR A 12 8.89 6.14 5.48
CA TYR A 12 10.27 6.09 5.02
C TYR A 12 11.21 6.91 5.92
N GLU A 13 10.83 8.13 6.26
CA GLU A 13 11.58 8.97 7.19
C GLU A 13 11.70 8.31 8.58
N LEU A 14 10.62 7.71 9.09
CA LEU A 14 10.64 6.95 10.35
C LEU A 14 11.51 5.69 10.28
N HIS A 15 11.56 5.01 9.14
CA HIS A 15 12.43 3.85 8.95
C HIS A 15 13.90 4.26 8.93
N VAL A 16 14.25 5.30 8.16
CA VAL A 16 15.62 5.82 8.05
C VAL A 16 16.11 6.43 9.36
N SER A 17 15.25 7.16 10.09
CA SER A 17 15.65 7.86 11.32
C SER A 17 15.60 7.00 12.59
N ALA A 18 14.64 6.07 12.69
CA ALA A 18 14.39 5.34 13.94
C ALA A 18 14.49 3.81 13.79
N GLY A 19 14.76 3.28 12.60
CA GLY A 19 14.98 1.84 12.37
C GLY A 19 13.79 0.95 12.76
N ARG A 20 12.58 1.51 12.81
CA ARG A 20 11.41 0.80 13.36
C ARG A 20 10.91 -0.27 12.40
N ALA A 21 10.81 -1.51 12.88
CA ALA A 21 10.26 -2.64 12.12
C ALA A 21 8.84 -2.38 11.58
N VAL A 22 8.01 -1.64 12.34
CA VAL A 22 6.66 -1.23 11.89
C VAL A 22 6.70 -0.31 10.66
N ALA A 23 7.72 0.55 10.56
CA ALA A 23 7.86 1.45 9.42
C ALA A 23 8.28 0.68 8.15
N GLU A 24 9.16 -0.31 8.30
CA GLU A 24 9.52 -1.22 7.21
C GLU A 24 8.33 -2.04 6.73
N GLN A 25 7.54 -2.59 7.66
CA GLN A 25 6.33 -3.34 7.34
C GLN A 25 5.32 -2.46 6.59
N ALA A 26 5.11 -1.22 7.04
CA ALA A 26 4.25 -0.27 6.34
C ALA A 26 4.74 0.02 4.91
N LEU A 27 6.05 0.23 4.72
CA LEU A 27 6.64 0.45 3.40
C LEU A 27 6.44 -0.74 2.46
N ARG A 28 6.58 -1.98 2.97
CA ARG A 28 6.31 -3.21 2.22
C ARG A 28 4.85 -3.28 1.78
N LEU A 29 3.91 -3.03 2.69
CA LEU A 29 2.46 -3.00 2.37
C LEU A 29 2.12 -1.94 1.31
N PHE A 30 2.72 -0.73 1.38
CA PHE A 30 2.57 0.27 0.32
C PHE A 30 3.15 -0.21 -1.03
N GLY A 31 4.26 -0.95 -1.00
CA GLY A 31 4.86 -1.55 -2.18
C GLY A 31 3.93 -2.56 -2.85
N GLU A 32 3.32 -3.46 -2.07
CA GLU A 32 2.37 -4.45 -2.57
C GLU A 32 1.11 -3.80 -3.18
N LEU A 33 0.55 -2.79 -2.51
CA LEU A 33 -0.59 -2.03 -3.04
C LEU A 33 -0.28 -1.40 -4.41
N TYR A 34 0.92 -0.81 -4.58
CA TYR A 34 1.33 -0.27 -5.87
C TYR A 34 1.60 -1.34 -6.92
N GLY A 35 2.04 -2.54 -6.51
CA GLY A 35 2.12 -3.71 -7.38
C GLY A 35 0.75 -4.11 -7.92
N ILE A 36 -0.25 -4.19 -7.04
CA ILE A 36 -1.64 -4.52 -7.42
C ILE A 36 -2.23 -3.47 -8.35
N GLU A 37 -2.03 -2.17 -8.07
CA GLU A 37 -2.52 -1.11 -8.97
C GLU A 37 -1.83 -1.12 -10.33
N ARG A 38 -0.57 -1.59 -10.41
CA ARG A 38 0.13 -1.80 -11.67
C ARG A 38 -0.46 -2.97 -12.46
N GLU A 39 -0.75 -4.09 -11.81
CA GLU A 39 -1.43 -5.26 -12.41
C GLU A 39 -2.84 -4.87 -12.87
N ALA A 40 -3.58 -4.11 -12.05
CA ALA A 40 -4.91 -3.60 -12.39
C ALA A 40 -4.91 -2.72 -13.65
N ARG A 41 -3.81 -2.02 -13.96
CA ARG A 41 -3.76 -1.07 -15.09
C ARG A 41 -3.99 -1.75 -16.45
N THR A 42 -3.65 -3.03 -16.58
CA THR A 42 -3.81 -3.80 -17.83
C THR A 42 -5.13 -4.56 -17.91
N LEU A 43 -5.97 -4.53 -16.86
CA LEU A 43 -7.23 -5.26 -16.76
C LEU A 43 -8.43 -4.38 -17.09
N ASP A 44 -9.56 -5.01 -17.45
CA ASP A 44 -10.82 -4.29 -17.63
C ASP A 44 -11.41 -3.82 -16.28
N THR A 45 -12.37 -2.91 -16.32
CA THR A 45 -12.96 -2.28 -15.12
C THR A 45 -13.50 -3.31 -14.10
N SER A 46 -14.12 -4.39 -14.55
CA SER A 46 -14.68 -5.42 -13.67
C SER A 46 -13.60 -6.26 -13.01
N GLN A 47 -12.58 -6.67 -13.79
CA GLN A 47 -11.40 -7.38 -13.31
C GLN A 47 -10.60 -6.52 -12.33
N ARG A 48 -10.45 -5.23 -12.60
CA ARG A 48 -9.81 -4.26 -11.70
C ARG A 48 -10.51 -4.17 -10.35
N LEU A 49 -11.85 -4.10 -10.36
CA LEU A 49 -12.62 -4.06 -9.13
C LEU A 49 -12.42 -5.35 -8.32
N ARG A 50 -12.50 -6.50 -8.98
CA ARG A 50 -12.30 -7.80 -8.34
C ARG A 50 -10.90 -7.93 -7.74
N LEU A 51 -9.87 -7.59 -8.50
CA LEU A 51 -8.48 -7.61 -8.04
C LEU A 51 -8.27 -6.73 -6.80
N ARG A 52 -8.87 -5.54 -6.78
CA ARG A 52 -8.81 -4.64 -5.62
C ARG A 52 -9.53 -5.20 -4.40
N GLN A 53 -10.69 -5.81 -4.58
CA GLN A 53 -11.41 -6.42 -3.46
C GLN A 53 -10.68 -7.62 -2.88
N GLU A 54 -10.10 -8.47 -3.73
CA GLU A 54 -9.42 -9.69 -3.30
C GLU A 54 -8.03 -9.42 -2.72
N LYS A 55 -7.25 -8.53 -3.35
CA LYS A 55 -5.84 -8.30 -2.97
C LYS A 55 -5.60 -6.97 -2.27
N ALA A 56 -6.13 -5.86 -2.78
CA ALA A 56 -5.79 -4.53 -2.26
C ALA A 56 -6.51 -4.19 -0.94
N ARG A 57 -7.77 -4.61 -0.80
CA ARG A 57 -8.59 -4.36 0.39
C ARG A 57 -7.99 -4.91 1.69
N PRO A 58 -7.61 -6.21 1.79
CA PRO A 58 -7.02 -6.74 3.03
C PRO A 58 -5.68 -6.06 3.39
N LEU A 59 -4.88 -5.65 2.39
CA LEU A 59 -3.65 -4.91 2.62
C LEU A 59 -3.90 -3.49 3.13
N ALA A 60 -4.93 -2.82 2.59
CA ALA A 60 -5.34 -1.50 3.06
C ALA A 60 -5.90 -1.55 4.49
N ASP A 61 -6.67 -2.59 4.83
CA ASP A 61 -7.16 -2.81 6.19
C ASP A 61 -5.99 -3.05 7.16
N SER A 62 -4.97 -3.80 6.73
CA SER A 62 -3.74 -4.02 7.51
C SER A 62 -2.92 -2.75 7.78
N LEU A 63 -3.09 -1.70 6.96
CA LEU A 63 -2.46 -0.38 7.17
C LEU A 63 -3.26 0.52 8.13
N HIS A 64 -4.52 0.18 8.41
CA HIS A 64 -5.41 0.97 9.26
C HIS A 64 -5.52 0.44 10.70
N ALA A 65 -5.08 -0.80 10.93
CA ALA A 65 -4.99 -1.45 12.24
C ALA A 65 -3.84 -0.89 13.09
#